data_AF-A0A2K6EY94-F1
#
_entry.id   AF-A0A2K6EY94-F1
#
_cell.length_a   1.000
_cell.length_b   1.000
_cell.length_c   1.000
_cell.angle_alpha   90.00
_cell.angle_beta   90.00
_cell.angle_gamma   90.00
#
_symmetry.space_group_name_H-M   'P 1'
#
loop_
_entity.id
_entity.type
_entity.pdbx_description
1 polymer ?
#
loop_
_entity_poly.entity_id
_entity_poly.type
_entity_poly.pdbx_seq_one_letter_code
_entity_poly.pdbx_strand_id
1 'polypeptide(L)'
;MAALAYNMGKREINHYFSVRSAKVLALVAVLLLAACHLASRRYRGNDSCEYLLSSGRFLGEKVWQPHSCMMHKYKISEAKNCLVDKHIAFIGDSRIRQLFYSFVKIINPQFKEEGNKHENIPFEDKVASVKVDFLWHPEVNGSMKQCIKVWTEDSIAKPHVIVAGAATWSIKIHNGSNEALSQYKMNITSIAPLLEKLAKTSDVYWVLQEDRCLQ
;
A
#
# COMPACT_ATOMS: atom_id res chain seq x y z
N MET A 1 35.63 -62.09 10.09
CA MET A 1 35.76 -60.88 10.94
C MET A 1 35.09 -59.64 10.34
N ALA A 2 35.35 -59.27 9.08
CA ALA A 2 34.79 -58.05 8.46
C ALA A 2 33.25 -58.03 8.30
N ALA A 3 32.61 -59.15 7.92
CA ALA A 3 31.15 -59.22 7.76
C ALA A 3 30.38 -59.11 9.09
N LEU A 4 30.98 -59.56 10.20
CA LEU A 4 30.37 -59.46 11.53
C LEU A 4 30.43 -58.02 12.03
N ALA A 5 31.58 -57.35 11.86
CA ALA A 5 31.77 -55.93 12.17
C ALA A 5 30.85 -55.02 11.33
N TYR A 6 30.68 -55.32 10.03
CA TYR A 6 29.74 -54.59 9.17
C TYR A 6 28.29 -54.74 9.61
N ASN A 7 27.87 -55.98 9.95
CA ASN A 7 26.50 -56.23 10.42
C ASN A 7 26.23 -55.64 11.82
N MET A 8 27.24 -55.61 12.70
CA MET A 8 27.16 -54.93 13.99
C MET A 8 27.06 -53.41 13.81
N GLY A 9 27.91 -52.80 12.98
CA GLY A 9 27.86 -51.36 12.68
C GLY A 9 26.54 -50.95 12.00
N LYS A 10 26.00 -51.78 11.08
CA LYS A 10 24.68 -51.53 10.46
C LYS A 10 23.53 -51.61 11.48
N ARG A 11 23.60 -52.50 12.47
CA ARG A 11 22.61 -52.56 13.56
C ARG A 11 22.72 -51.37 14.51
N GLU A 12 23.93 -50.95 14.85
CA GLU A 12 24.14 -49.76 15.67
C GLU A 12 23.64 -48.48 14.97
N ILE A 13 24.00 -48.26 13.71
CA ILE A 13 23.53 -47.11 12.93
C ILE A 13 22.00 -47.10 12.83
N ASN A 14 21.37 -48.25 12.53
CA ASN A 14 19.91 -48.34 12.46
C ASN A 14 19.22 -48.22 13.83
N HIS A 15 19.92 -48.49 14.93
CA HIS A 15 19.40 -48.30 16.28
C HIS A 15 19.28 -46.80 16.62
N TYR A 16 20.29 -46.00 16.25
CA TYR A 16 20.31 -44.56 16.48
C TYR A 16 19.49 -43.80 15.41
N PHE A 17 19.66 -44.12 14.13
CA PHE A 17 18.92 -43.57 13.00
C PHE A 17 17.71 -44.43 12.64
N SER A 18 16.84 -44.66 13.63
CA SER A 18 15.57 -45.34 13.41
C SER A 18 14.47 -44.36 12.98
N VAL A 19 13.48 -44.84 12.23
CA VAL A 19 12.27 -44.07 11.89
C VAL A 19 11.56 -43.56 13.15
N ARG A 20 11.64 -44.31 14.26
CA ARG A 20 11.07 -43.91 15.55
C ARG A 20 11.82 -42.71 16.14
N SER A 21 13.15 -42.73 16.12
CA SER A 21 14.00 -41.62 16.55
C SER A 21 13.73 -40.36 15.71
N ALA A 22 13.62 -40.50 14.40
CA ALA A 22 13.31 -39.40 13.48
C ALA A 22 11.92 -38.79 13.75
N LYS A 23 10.89 -39.62 14.00
CA LYS A 23 9.55 -39.14 14.37
C LYS A 23 9.54 -38.37 15.69
N VAL A 24 10.31 -38.84 16.68
CA VAL A 24 10.42 -38.14 17.97
C VAL A 24 11.13 -36.80 17.80
N LEU A 25 12.24 -36.75 17.06
CA LEU A 25 12.95 -35.50 16.77
C LEU A 25 12.07 -34.51 16.00
N ALA A 26 11.31 -34.98 15.01
CA ALA A 26 10.36 -34.16 14.27
C ALA A 26 9.25 -33.61 15.19
N LEU A 27 8.69 -34.44 16.07
CA LEU A 27 7.67 -34.01 17.04
C LEU A 27 8.24 -32.95 17.99
N VAL A 28 9.44 -33.17 18.53
CA VAL A 28 10.12 -32.19 19.40
C VAL A 28 10.36 -30.88 18.65
N ALA A 29 10.84 -30.93 17.40
CA ALA A 29 11.05 -29.74 16.59
C ALA A 29 9.74 -28.97 16.37
N VAL A 30 8.64 -29.66 16.05
CA VAL A 30 7.32 -29.03 15.87
C VAL A 30 6.82 -28.42 17.18
N LEU A 31 6.96 -29.10 18.32
CA LEU A 31 6.56 -28.57 19.62
C LEU A 31 7.40 -27.35 20.02
N LEU A 32 8.70 -27.37 19.76
CA LEU A 32 9.59 -26.22 19.98
C LEU A 32 9.20 -25.05 19.10
N LEU A 33 8.97 -25.26 17.80
CA LEU A 33 8.53 -24.21 16.89
C LEU A 33 7.17 -23.64 17.30
N ALA A 34 6.23 -24.48 17.72
CA ALA A 34 4.92 -24.05 18.22
C ALA A 34 5.03 -23.25 19.51
N ALA A 35 5.86 -23.70 20.47
CA ALA A 35 6.12 -22.98 21.71
C ALA A 35 6.82 -21.63 21.45
N CYS A 36 7.83 -21.60 20.58
CA CYS A 36 8.50 -20.37 20.16
C CYS A 36 7.54 -19.41 19.46
N HIS A 37 6.67 -19.90 18.57
CA HIS A 37 5.68 -19.08 17.89
C HIS A 37 4.64 -18.53 18.89
N LEU A 38 4.17 -19.34 19.84
CA LEU A 38 3.24 -18.92 20.87
C LEU A 38 3.87 -17.88 21.82
N ALA A 39 5.11 -18.09 22.24
CA ALA A 39 5.86 -17.13 23.06
C ALA A 39 6.09 -15.83 22.28
N SER A 40 6.56 -15.90 21.04
CA SER A 40 6.71 -14.73 20.16
C SER A 40 5.40 -13.96 20.04
N ARG A 41 4.27 -14.64 19.80
CA ARG A 41 2.95 -13.99 19.71
C ARG A 41 2.51 -13.36 21.03
N ARG A 42 2.80 -14.00 22.17
CA ARG A 42 2.45 -13.49 23.50
C ARG A 42 3.29 -12.27 23.91
N TYR A 43 4.59 -12.28 23.58
CA TYR A 43 5.54 -11.24 24.00
C TYR A 43 5.69 -10.09 22.99
N ARG A 44 5.62 -10.36 21.68
CA ARG A 44 5.72 -9.32 20.64
C ARG A 44 4.40 -8.65 20.31
N GLY A 45 3.25 -9.23 20.69
CA GLY A 45 1.94 -8.59 20.56
C GLY A 45 1.42 -8.38 19.13
N ASN A 46 2.28 -8.37 18.11
CA ASN A 46 1.89 -7.93 16.78
C ASN A 46 1.07 -8.97 16.03
N ASP A 47 -0.11 -8.52 15.61
CA ASP A 47 -0.87 -9.13 14.55
C ASP A 47 -0.16 -8.91 13.21
N SER A 48 -0.44 -9.79 12.25
CA SER A 48 0.09 -9.69 10.87
C SER A 48 -0.26 -8.35 10.21
N CYS A 49 -1.30 -7.67 10.70
CA CYS A 49 -1.79 -6.39 10.18
C CYS A 49 -0.86 -5.23 10.55
N GLU A 50 -0.35 -5.17 11.78
CA GLU A 50 0.55 -4.09 12.20
C GLU A 50 1.84 -4.09 11.38
N TYR A 51 2.43 -5.26 11.13
CA TYR A 51 3.64 -5.38 10.32
C TYR A 51 3.46 -4.99 8.85
N LEU A 52 2.24 -5.12 8.30
CA LEU A 52 1.95 -4.75 6.92
C LEU A 52 2.18 -3.25 6.65
N LEU A 53 1.86 -2.40 7.63
CA LEU A 53 1.89 -0.94 7.49
C LEU A 53 3.02 -0.27 8.29
N SER A 54 3.66 -0.99 9.24
CA SER A 54 4.68 -0.40 10.11
C SER A 54 6.12 -0.63 9.67
N SER A 55 6.43 -1.74 8.98
CA SER A 55 7.81 -2.10 8.71
C SER A 55 8.00 -3.00 7.49
N GLY A 56 9.21 -2.95 6.93
CA GLY A 56 9.61 -3.79 5.81
C GLY A 56 11.08 -3.61 5.48
N ARG A 57 11.48 -4.02 4.28
CA ARG A 57 12.79 -3.73 3.71
C ARG A 57 12.70 -3.45 2.22
N PHE A 58 13.65 -2.69 1.70
CA PHE A 58 13.86 -2.64 0.26
C PHE A 58 14.52 -3.93 -0.19
N LEU A 59 13.80 -4.72 -0.98
CA LEU A 59 14.44 -5.71 -1.84
C LEU A 59 15.02 -4.92 -3.02
N GLY A 60 16.16 -5.34 -3.58
CA GLY A 60 16.79 -4.64 -4.71
C GLY A 60 15.82 -4.28 -5.85
N GLU A 61 16.24 -3.39 -6.75
CA GLU A 61 15.36 -2.84 -7.82
C GLU A 61 14.27 -1.88 -7.32
N LYS A 62 14.48 -1.19 -6.19
CA LYS A 62 13.58 -0.17 -5.63
C LYS A 62 12.19 -0.72 -5.23
N VAL A 63 12.11 -1.99 -4.85
CA VAL A 63 10.85 -2.62 -4.41
C VAL A 63 10.76 -2.58 -2.89
N TRP A 64 9.77 -1.83 -2.38
CA TRP A 64 9.43 -1.88 -0.96
C TRP A 64 8.65 -3.15 -0.63
N GLN A 65 9.06 -3.84 0.43
CA GLN A 65 8.52 -5.14 0.81
C GLN A 65 8.22 -5.18 2.31
N PRO A 66 6.93 -5.19 2.73
CA PRO A 66 6.54 -5.40 4.11
C PRO A 66 7.09 -6.72 4.66
N HIS A 67 7.38 -6.78 5.96
CA HIS A 67 7.92 -8.01 6.58
C HIS A 67 6.92 -9.17 6.61
N SER A 68 5.62 -8.88 6.56
CA SER A 68 4.58 -9.90 6.75
C SER A 68 4.04 -10.55 5.49
N CYS A 69 4.06 -9.89 4.34
CA CYS A 69 3.56 -10.48 3.10
C CYS A 69 4.21 -9.86 1.87
N MET A 70 4.44 -10.67 0.84
CA MET A 70 4.98 -10.21 -0.45
C MET A 70 4.01 -9.24 -1.15
N MET A 71 4.51 -8.09 -1.59
CA MET A 71 3.72 -7.16 -2.41
C MET A 71 3.47 -7.78 -3.78
N HIS A 72 2.20 -7.82 -4.19
CA HIS A 72 1.85 -8.32 -5.52
C HIS A 72 2.23 -7.30 -6.60
N LYS A 73 2.94 -7.77 -7.64
CA LYS A 73 3.20 -6.98 -8.84
C LYS A 73 2.09 -7.26 -9.85
N TYR A 74 1.11 -6.36 -9.93
CA TYR A 74 -0.02 -6.50 -10.83
C TYR A 74 0.40 -6.48 -12.31
N LYS A 75 -0.11 -7.43 -13.09
CA LYS A 75 -0.08 -7.38 -14.55
C LYS A 75 -1.15 -6.42 -15.07
N ILE A 76 -0.96 -5.92 -16.29
CA ILE A 76 -1.94 -5.02 -16.95
C ILE A 76 -3.33 -5.65 -16.98
N SER A 77 -3.44 -6.92 -17.37
CA SER A 77 -4.73 -7.63 -17.42
C SER A 77 -5.38 -7.78 -16.05
N GLU A 78 -4.59 -8.05 -15.01
CA GLU A 78 -5.09 -8.14 -13.63
C GLU A 78 -5.61 -6.78 -13.16
N ALA A 79 -4.84 -5.70 -13.38
CA ALA A 79 -5.25 -4.36 -13.02
C ALA A 79 -6.54 -3.93 -13.74
N LYS A 80 -6.62 -4.16 -15.06
CA LYS A 80 -7.84 -3.87 -15.84
C LYS A 80 -9.04 -4.64 -15.32
N ASN A 81 -8.88 -5.94 -15.06
CA ASN A 81 -9.96 -6.79 -14.53
C ASN A 81 -10.41 -6.36 -13.14
N CYS A 82 -9.50 -5.96 -12.25
CA CYS A 82 -9.84 -5.48 -10.91
C CYS A 82 -10.55 -4.12 -10.93
N LEU A 83 -10.31 -3.30 -11.95
CA LEU A 83 -10.81 -1.93 -12.05
C LEU A 83 -12.02 -1.78 -12.97
N VAL A 84 -12.59 -2.87 -13.50
CA VAL A 84 -13.73 -2.82 -14.42
C VAL A 84 -14.85 -1.94 -13.88
N ASP A 85 -15.33 -1.02 -14.72
CA ASP A 85 -16.38 -0.04 -14.43
C ASP A 85 -16.10 0.86 -13.21
N LYS A 86 -14.82 1.01 -12.82
CA LYS A 86 -14.42 1.89 -11.72
C LYS A 86 -14.04 3.28 -12.21
N HIS A 87 -14.43 4.24 -11.40
CA HIS A 87 -14.00 5.63 -11.46
C HIS A 87 -13.08 5.92 -10.27
N ILE A 88 -11.85 6.33 -10.55
CA ILE A 88 -10.83 6.66 -9.56
C ILE A 88 -10.47 8.14 -9.70
N ALA A 89 -10.41 8.87 -8.60
CA ALA A 89 -10.01 10.27 -8.58
C ALA A 89 -8.76 10.48 -7.73
N PHE A 90 -7.74 11.06 -8.35
CA PHE A 90 -6.54 11.58 -7.70
C PHE A 90 -6.70 13.09 -7.55
N ILE A 91 -6.70 13.63 -6.33
CA ILE A 91 -6.90 15.06 -6.08
C ILE A 91 -5.75 15.63 -5.25
N GLY A 92 -5.02 16.61 -5.79
CA GLY A 92 -3.88 17.13 -5.06
C GLY A 92 -2.86 17.94 -5.85
N ASP A 93 -1.66 17.97 -5.29
CA ASP A 93 -0.49 18.64 -5.87
C ASP A 93 0.31 17.73 -6.82
N SER A 94 1.52 18.18 -7.21
CA SER A 94 2.39 17.45 -8.13
C SER A 94 2.77 16.04 -7.65
N ARG A 95 2.76 15.77 -6.35
CA ARG A 95 3.06 14.44 -5.81
C ARG A 95 1.92 13.47 -6.08
N ILE A 96 0.68 13.92 -5.90
CA ILE A 96 -0.50 13.15 -6.26
C ILE A 96 -0.58 12.94 -7.78
N ARG A 97 -0.15 13.93 -8.57
CA ARG A 97 0.00 13.76 -10.03
C ARG A 97 0.99 12.67 -10.41
N GLN A 98 2.11 12.54 -9.69
CA GLN A 98 3.08 11.46 -9.92
C GLN A 98 2.52 10.09 -9.55
N LEU A 99 1.73 10.00 -8.47
CA LEU A 99 1.01 8.77 -8.11
C LEU A 99 -0.03 8.40 -9.18
N PHE A 100 -0.79 9.38 -9.69
CA PHE A 100 -1.70 9.19 -10.81
C PHE A 100 -0.99 8.59 -12.02
N TYR A 101 0.13 9.19 -12.46
CA TYR A 101 0.88 8.65 -13.60
C TYR A 101 1.42 7.25 -13.34
N SER A 102 1.91 6.99 -12.14
CA SER A 102 2.38 5.65 -11.75
C SER A 102 1.24 4.63 -11.79
N PHE A 103 0.05 5.01 -11.32
CA PHE A 103 -1.15 4.18 -11.34
C PHE A 103 -1.62 3.90 -12.77
N VAL A 104 -1.75 4.93 -13.60
CA VAL A 104 -2.18 4.78 -14.99
C VAL A 104 -1.20 3.93 -15.79
N LYS A 105 0.11 4.03 -15.54
CA LYS A 105 1.12 3.20 -16.20
C LYS A 105 1.01 1.70 -15.87
N ILE A 106 0.36 1.31 -14.77
CA ILE A 106 0.02 -0.10 -14.49
C ILE A 106 -1.03 -0.61 -15.50
N ILE A 107 -1.97 0.25 -15.91
CA ILE A 107 -3.07 -0.07 -16.83
C ILE A 107 -2.64 0.11 -18.29
N ASN A 108 -1.88 1.17 -18.59
CA ASN A 108 -1.37 1.51 -19.91
C ASN A 108 0.07 2.03 -19.81
N PRO A 109 1.08 1.16 -20.00
CA PRO A 109 2.50 1.55 -19.92
C PRO A 109 2.93 2.59 -20.96
N GLN A 110 2.17 2.75 -22.04
CA GLN A 110 2.46 3.72 -23.10
C GLN A 110 1.87 5.11 -22.80
N PHE A 111 1.15 5.27 -21.69
CA PHE A 111 0.60 6.56 -21.29
C PHE A 111 1.72 7.54 -20.99
N LYS A 112 1.73 8.65 -21.72
CA LYS A 112 2.77 9.67 -21.63
C LYS A 112 2.37 10.79 -20.70
N GLU A 113 3.36 11.40 -20.05
CA GLU A 113 3.19 12.58 -19.22
C GLU A 113 3.21 13.83 -20.13
N GLU A 114 2.15 14.00 -20.92
CA GLU A 114 1.97 15.13 -21.83
C GLU A 114 0.95 16.12 -21.27
N GLY A 115 1.06 17.41 -21.65
CA GLY A 115 0.16 18.48 -21.20
C GLY A 115 0.78 19.43 -20.16
N ASN A 116 -0.02 20.37 -19.67
CA ASN A 116 0.42 21.33 -18.66
C ASN A 116 0.50 20.68 -17.29
N LYS A 117 1.52 21.02 -16.50
CA LYS A 117 1.77 20.39 -15.20
C LYS A 117 0.72 20.69 -14.12
N HIS A 118 -0.10 21.71 -14.32
CA HIS A 118 -1.01 22.31 -13.32
C HIS A 118 -2.47 22.31 -13.80
N GLU A 119 -2.88 21.28 -14.54
CA GLU A 119 -4.24 21.12 -15.03
C GLU A 119 -4.83 19.76 -14.64
N ASN A 120 -6.14 19.61 -14.82
CA ASN A 120 -6.82 18.34 -14.63
C ASN A 120 -6.48 17.40 -15.78
N ILE A 121 -6.20 16.13 -15.49
CA ILE A 121 -5.76 15.16 -16.48
C ILE A 121 -6.69 13.94 -16.43
N PRO A 122 -7.52 13.72 -17.45
CA PRO A 122 -8.34 12.52 -17.53
C PRO A 122 -7.56 11.36 -18.17
N PHE A 123 -7.87 10.14 -17.73
CA PHE A 123 -7.48 8.90 -18.38
C PHE A 123 -8.70 7.97 -18.44
N GLU A 124 -8.88 7.31 -19.58
CA GLU A 124 -9.96 6.36 -19.81
C GLU A 124 -9.44 5.14 -20.56
N ASP A 125 -9.73 3.95 -20.04
CA ASP A 125 -9.59 2.68 -20.75
C ASP A 125 -10.97 2.20 -21.19
N LYS A 126 -11.27 2.37 -22.48
CA LYS A 126 -12.60 2.03 -23.04
C LYS A 126 -12.90 0.53 -23.05
N VAL A 127 -11.87 -0.32 -23.00
CA VAL A 127 -12.06 -1.78 -23.06
C VAL A 127 -12.52 -2.31 -21.70
N ALA A 128 -11.94 -1.80 -20.62
CA ALA A 128 -12.31 -2.15 -19.25
C ALA A 128 -13.27 -1.13 -18.60
N SER A 129 -13.72 -0.11 -19.35
CA SER A 129 -14.55 0.99 -18.84
C SER A 129 -13.98 1.65 -17.57
N VAL A 130 -12.65 1.76 -17.49
CA VAL A 130 -11.96 2.35 -16.33
C VAL A 130 -11.79 3.84 -16.57
N LYS A 131 -12.20 4.66 -15.60
CA LYS A 131 -11.94 6.11 -15.60
C LYS A 131 -11.01 6.49 -14.46
N VAL A 132 -9.94 7.20 -14.75
CA VAL A 132 -9.02 7.75 -13.74
C VAL A 132 -8.83 9.23 -14.00
N ASP A 133 -9.26 10.07 -13.07
CA ASP A 133 -9.11 11.53 -13.18
C ASP A 133 -8.03 12.02 -12.21
N PHE A 134 -7.11 12.85 -12.68
CA PHE A 134 -6.31 13.71 -11.82
C PHE A 134 -6.89 15.11 -11.77
N LEU A 135 -7.11 15.63 -10.57
CA LEU A 135 -7.68 16.95 -10.29
C LEU A 135 -6.65 17.82 -9.57
N TRP A 136 -6.25 18.91 -10.23
CA TRP A 136 -5.24 19.83 -9.74
C TRP A 136 -5.81 20.75 -8.64
N HIS A 137 -5.68 20.29 -7.39
CA HIS A 137 -6.00 21.05 -6.19
C HIS A 137 -4.77 21.03 -5.27
N PRO A 138 -3.78 21.90 -5.53
CA PRO A 138 -2.48 21.80 -4.88
C PRO A 138 -2.47 22.20 -3.41
N GLU A 139 -3.56 22.81 -2.93
CA GLU A 139 -3.73 23.26 -1.55
C GLU A 139 -5.08 22.82 -1.00
N VAL A 140 -5.11 22.50 0.29
CA VAL A 140 -6.36 22.22 0.99
C VAL A 140 -7.06 23.55 1.28
N ASN A 141 -7.89 23.99 0.34
CA ASN A 141 -8.62 25.25 0.41
C ASN A 141 -10.09 25.07 -0.01
N GLY A 142 -10.83 26.18 -0.12
CA GLY A 142 -12.24 26.17 -0.50
C GLY A 142 -12.53 25.50 -1.84
N SER A 143 -11.60 25.57 -2.79
CA SER A 143 -11.73 24.91 -4.10
C SER A 143 -11.68 23.39 -3.97
N MET A 144 -10.70 22.85 -3.24
CA MET A 144 -10.62 21.41 -2.95
C MET A 144 -11.85 20.92 -2.18
N LYS A 145 -12.28 21.69 -1.17
CA LYS A 145 -13.48 21.40 -0.38
C LYS A 145 -14.73 21.34 -1.25
N GLN A 146 -14.90 22.27 -2.18
CA GLN A 146 -16.05 22.30 -3.07
C GLN A 146 -16.04 21.09 -4.02
N CYS A 147 -14.87 20.70 -4.55
CA CYS A 147 -14.73 19.50 -5.37
C CYS A 147 -15.18 18.24 -4.59
N ILE A 148 -14.71 18.07 -3.35
CA ILE A 148 -15.08 16.93 -2.50
C ILE A 148 -16.57 16.98 -2.15
N LYS A 149 -17.11 18.17 -1.89
CA LYS A 149 -18.53 18.36 -1.54
C LYS A 149 -19.44 17.88 -2.66
N VAL A 150 -19.13 18.17 -3.92
CA VAL A 150 -19.92 17.71 -5.08
C VAL A 150 -20.08 16.18 -5.08
N TRP A 151 -19.02 15.43 -4.79
CA TRP A 151 -19.09 13.96 -4.69
C TRP A 151 -19.96 13.45 -3.54
N THR A 152 -20.20 14.27 -2.51
CA THR A 152 -21.09 13.90 -1.41
C THR A 152 -22.57 14.17 -1.71
N GLU A 153 -22.87 14.92 -2.76
CA GLU A 153 -24.21 15.38 -3.15
C GLU A 153 -24.68 14.69 -4.44
N ASP A 154 -23.77 14.51 -5.41
CA ASP A 154 -24.05 13.85 -6.69
C ASP A 154 -23.52 12.41 -6.70
N SER A 155 -24.44 11.45 -6.72
CA SER A 155 -24.12 10.02 -6.78
C SER A 155 -23.52 9.56 -8.11
N ILE A 156 -23.78 10.28 -9.22
CA ILE A 156 -23.31 9.94 -10.56
C ILE A 156 -21.86 10.37 -10.74
N ALA A 157 -21.50 11.56 -10.23
CA ALA A 157 -20.14 12.09 -10.31
C ALA A 157 -19.16 11.51 -9.27
N LYS A 158 -19.64 10.64 -8.36
CA LYS A 158 -18.88 10.14 -7.22
C LYS A 158 -17.87 9.06 -7.62
N PRO A 159 -16.57 9.25 -7.36
CA PRO A 159 -15.55 8.22 -7.60
C PRO A 159 -15.72 7.04 -6.64
N HIS A 160 -15.37 5.85 -7.12
CA HIS A 160 -15.29 4.63 -6.31
C HIS A 160 -14.07 4.64 -5.39
N VAL A 161 -12.96 5.21 -5.87
CA VAL A 161 -11.71 5.34 -5.13
C VAL A 161 -11.23 6.78 -5.21
N ILE A 162 -10.85 7.36 -4.07
CA ILE A 162 -10.37 8.72 -3.94
C ILE A 162 -9.00 8.69 -3.29
N VAL A 163 -7.99 9.20 -4.00
CA VAL A 163 -6.62 9.36 -3.51
C VAL A 163 -6.33 10.85 -3.41
N ALA A 164 -6.32 11.38 -2.20
CA ALA A 164 -6.19 12.80 -1.92
C ALA A 164 -4.86 13.13 -1.23
N GLY A 165 -4.29 14.28 -1.53
CA GLY A 165 -3.16 14.81 -0.76
C GLY A 165 -2.66 16.14 -1.30
N ALA A 166 -2.37 17.07 -0.41
CA ALA A 166 -1.89 18.39 -0.79
C ALA A 166 -1.18 18.98 0.42
N ALA A 167 0.08 19.38 0.28
CA ALA A 167 0.80 20.13 1.32
C ALA A 167 2.01 20.88 0.76
N THR A 168 2.57 20.40 -0.34
CA THR A 168 3.80 20.95 -0.94
C THR A 168 3.65 22.42 -1.31
N TRP A 169 2.50 22.81 -1.86
CA TRP A 169 2.24 24.20 -2.24
C TRP A 169 2.03 25.10 -1.05
N SER A 170 1.28 24.67 -0.03
CA SER A 170 1.11 25.44 1.19
C SER A 170 2.45 25.67 1.90
N ILE A 171 3.34 24.66 1.95
CA ILE A 171 4.70 24.84 2.47
C ILE A 171 5.50 25.82 1.60
N LYS A 172 5.46 25.66 0.28
CA LYS A 172 6.26 26.46 -0.66
C LYS A 172 5.85 27.94 -0.66
N ILE A 173 4.55 28.23 -0.74
CA ILE A 173 4.03 29.60 -0.85
C ILE A 173 4.21 30.36 0.47
N HIS A 174 4.04 29.66 1.59
CA HIS A 174 4.13 30.29 2.92
C HIS A 174 5.45 30.07 3.63
N ASN A 175 6.49 29.63 2.90
CA ASN A 175 7.84 29.41 3.42
C ASN A 175 7.87 28.56 4.71
N GLY A 176 6.96 27.58 4.82
CA GLY A 176 6.84 26.72 5.99
C GLY A 176 6.47 27.42 7.30
N SER A 177 5.76 28.55 7.26
CA SER A 177 5.41 29.30 8.47
C SER A 177 4.45 28.56 9.41
N ASN A 178 4.51 28.88 10.70
CA ASN A 178 3.64 28.31 11.72
C ASN A 178 2.17 28.70 11.52
N GLU A 179 1.93 29.90 10.99
CA GLU A 179 0.61 30.38 10.63
C GLU A 179 0.02 29.52 9.51
N ALA A 180 0.80 29.24 8.47
CA ALA A 180 0.36 28.39 7.37
C ALA A 180 0.13 26.94 7.81
N LEU A 181 0.93 26.41 8.72
CA LEU A 181 0.69 25.11 9.35
C LEU A 181 -0.64 25.10 10.12
N SER A 182 -0.92 26.18 10.87
CA SER A 182 -2.18 26.32 11.60
C SER A 182 -3.39 26.41 10.66
N GLN A 183 -3.28 27.18 9.58
CA GLN A 183 -4.30 27.26 8.52
C GLN A 183 -4.51 25.92 7.83
N TYR A 184 -3.43 25.23 7.48
CA TYR A 184 -3.47 23.89 6.90
C TYR A 184 -4.22 22.91 7.81
N LYS A 185 -3.92 22.92 9.11
CA LYS A 185 -4.61 22.09 10.12
C LYS A 185 -6.11 22.40 10.17
N MET A 186 -6.50 23.68 10.15
CA MET A 186 -7.92 24.06 10.13
C MET A 186 -8.61 23.60 8.85
N ASN A 187 -7.98 23.80 7.69
CA ASN A 187 -8.55 23.46 6.40
C ASN A 187 -8.74 21.95 6.23
N ILE A 188 -7.74 21.13 6.60
CA ILE A 188 -7.84 19.67 6.53
C ILE A 188 -8.91 19.15 7.51
N THR A 189 -8.98 19.71 8.72
CA THR A 189 -10.05 19.39 9.69
C THR A 189 -11.43 19.73 9.12
N SER A 190 -11.54 20.82 8.35
CA SER A 190 -12.81 21.26 7.77
C SER A 190 -13.34 20.37 6.63
N ILE A 191 -12.47 19.59 5.99
CA ILE A 191 -12.86 18.64 4.93
C ILE A 191 -13.03 17.21 5.45
N ALA A 192 -12.51 16.89 6.65
CA ALA A 192 -12.61 15.56 7.24
C ALA A 192 -14.05 15.00 7.28
N PRO A 193 -15.10 15.76 7.68
CA PRO A 193 -16.47 15.24 7.68
C PRO A 193 -16.98 14.86 6.28
N LEU A 194 -16.52 15.55 5.23
CA LEU A 194 -16.88 15.22 3.85
C LEU A 194 -16.19 13.93 3.41
N LEU A 195 -14.91 13.77 3.75
CA LEU A 195 -14.15 12.54 3.48
C LEU A 195 -14.73 11.34 4.22
N GLU A 196 -15.11 11.49 5.50
CA GLU A 196 -15.78 10.46 6.29
C GLU A 196 -17.14 10.07 5.69
N LYS A 197 -17.90 11.04 5.18
CA LYS A 197 -19.16 10.76 4.48
C LYS A 197 -18.92 9.95 3.20
N LEU A 198 -17.89 10.28 2.42
CA LEU A 198 -17.51 9.54 1.20
C LEU A 198 -17.03 8.13 1.53
N ALA A 199 -16.26 7.97 2.61
CA ALA A 199 -15.69 6.70 3.06
C ALA A 199 -16.74 5.63 3.38
N LYS A 200 -18.01 6.00 3.57
CA LYS A 200 -19.12 5.05 3.72
C LYS A 200 -19.43 4.27 2.44
N THR A 201 -19.04 4.79 1.28
CA THR A 201 -19.42 4.23 -0.03
C THR A 201 -18.30 4.22 -1.07
N SER A 202 -17.15 4.80 -0.75
CA SER A 202 -15.97 4.92 -1.62
C SER A 202 -14.74 4.62 -0.79
N ASP A 203 -13.69 4.09 -1.41
CA ASP A 203 -12.39 3.93 -0.74
C ASP A 203 -11.67 5.27 -0.74
N VAL A 204 -11.36 5.82 0.44
CA VAL A 204 -10.76 7.15 0.58
C VAL A 204 -9.38 7.04 1.22
N TYR A 205 -8.36 7.50 0.50
CA TYR A 205 -6.96 7.49 0.94
C TYR A 205 -6.43 8.92 1.01
N TRP A 206 -6.00 9.35 2.20
CA TRP A 206 -5.23 10.58 2.36
C TRP A 206 -3.74 10.24 2.35
N VAL A 207 -3.03 10.63 1.29
CA VAL A 207 -1.60 10.41 1.14
C VAL A 207 -0.85 11.42 2.01
N LEU A 208 -0.07 10.89 2.95
CA LEU A 208 0.76 11.70 3.83
C LEU A 208 1.90 12.36 3.06
N GLN A 209 2.29 13.56 3.48
CA GLN A 209 3.46 14.22 2.95
C GLN A 209 4.70 13.45 3.42
N GLU A 210 5.44 12.82 2.50
CA GLU A 210 6.74 12.24 2.87
C GLU A 210 7.74 13.36 3.16
N ASP A 211 8.62 13.08 4.11
CA ASP A 211 9.76 13.92 4.42
C ASP A 211 10.68 14.01 3.20
N ARG A 212 11.14 15.23 2.89
CA ARG A 212 12.40 15.36 2.15
C ARG A 212 13.52 14.98 3.11
N CYS A 213 13.77 13.68 3.29
CA CYS A 213 15.08 13.25 3.76
C CYS A 213 16.08 13.81 2.74
N LEU A 214 16.90 14.76 3.21
CA LEU A 214 17.98 15.38 2.46
C LEU A 214 18.75 14.28 1.73
N GLN A 215 18.74 14.33 0.39
CA GLN A 215 19.77 13.70 -0.42
C GLN A 215 21.07 14.50 -0.27
#